data_AF-A0A8T7F8V2-F1
#
_entry.id   AF-A0A8T7F8V2-F1
#
_cell.length_a   1.000
_cell.length_b   1.000
_cell.length_c   1.000
_cell.angle_alpha   90.00
_cell.angle_beta   90.00
_cell.angle_gamma   90.00
#
_symmetry.space_group_name_H-M   'P 1'
#
loop_
_entity.id
_entity.type
_entity.pdbx_description
1 polymer ?
#
loop_
_entity_poly.entity_id
_entity_poly.type
_entity_poly.pdbx_seq_one_letter_code
_entity_poly.pdbx_strand_id
1 'polypeptide(L)'
;MMMPAVTRGVYPVTANNLLLYRVAAFDAHPYLTHAIFTRRGGYSQAPFDTLNLGLSVGDDPQAVKKNYEQVCQAINILPEQTVSCHLIHSADVLTINQTNRQKVMGQADGLITATPGVYLSMRFGDCTPLIFFDPLRRAVGLTHAGWRGTMKDAAGATVRAMIAQFGCQASDIIAVIGPAIGPCCYEVGPEV
;
A
#
# COMPACT_ATOMS: atom_id res chain seq x y z
N MET A 1 31.39 5.65 -1.63
CA MET A 1 30.98 5.73 -0.21
C MET A 1 29.46 5.58 -0.20
N MET A 2 28.97 4.38 0.05
CA MET A 2 27.54 4.03 -0.02
C MET A 2 26.87 4.66 1.19
N MET A 3 26.06 5.71 0.98
CA MET A 3 25.22 6.24 2.05
C MET A 3 24.23 5.14 2.46
N PRO A 4 24.14 4.77 3.74
CA PRO A 4 23.08 3.87 4.17
C PRO A 4 21.75 4.56 3.90
N ALA A 5 20.84 3.89 3.16
CA ALA A 5 19.49 4.37 2.94
C ALA A 5 18.90 4.72 4.30
N VAL A 6 18.58 6.01 4.49
CA VAL A 6 18.12 6.54 5.76
C VAL A 6 16.69 6.02 5.99
N THR A 7 16.56 4.88 6.66
CA THR A 7 15.30 4.38 7.25
C THR A 7 14.93 5.19 8.49
N ARG A 8 14.78 6.52 8.34
CA ARG A 8 14.24 7.33 9.44
C ARG A 8 12.76 7.01 9.58
N GLY A 9 12.42 6.20 10.57
CA GLY A 9 11.05 6.04 11.04
C GLY A 9 10.25 4.88 10.44
N VAL A 10 10.86 3.88 9.80
CA VAL A 10 10.18 2.60 9.50
C VAL A 10 10.82 1.50 10.34
N TYR A 11 10.01 0.71 11.05
CA TYR A 11 10.52 -0.28 12.01
C TYR A 11 9.66 -1.56 12.05
N PRO A 12 10.26 -2.72 12.35
CA PRO A 12 9.56 -3.99 12.37
C PRO A 12 8.71 -4.17 13.65
N VAL A 13 7.59 -4.86 13.51
CA VAL A 13 6.67 -5.26 14.57
C VAL A 13 6.20 -6.69 14.29
N THR A 14 6.01 -7.47 15.36
CA THR A 14 5.37 -8.79 15.27
C THR A 14 3.95 -8.69 15.81
N ALA A 15 2.95 -9.06 15.00
CA ALA A 15 1.54 -9.11 15.39
C ALA A 15 0.89 -10.36 14.80
N ASN A 16 0.20 -11.17 15.62
CA ASN A 16 -0.40 -12.45 15.22
C ASN A 16 0.54 -13.35 14.40
N ASN A 17 1.79 -13.49 14.87
CA ASN A 17 2.88 -14.23 14.22
C ASN A 17 3.30 -13.72 12.83
N LEU A 18 2.83 -12.53 12.42
CA LEU A 18 3.27 -11.86 11.21
C LEU A 18 4.35 -10.83 11.53
N LEU A 19 5.42 -10.86 10.72
CA LEU A 19 6.38 -9.76 10.67
C LEU A 19 5.82 -8.70 9.71
N LEU A 20 5.55 -7.52 10.26
CA LEU A 20 5.12 -6.33 9.53
C LEU A 20 6.00 -5.13 9.89
N TYR A 21 5.95 -4.08 9.10
CA TYR A 21 6.61 -2.81 9.38
C TYR A 21 5.59 -1.71 9.63
N ARG A 22 5.92 -0.83 10.57
CA ARG A 22 5.17 0.39 10.88
C ARG A 22 6.03 1.61 10.62
N VAL A 23 5.35 2.72 10.36
CA VAL A 23 5.94 4.04 10.16
C VAL A 23 5.72 4.90 11.41
N ALA A 24 6.80 5.31 12.07
CA ALA A 24 6.80 6.14 13.27
C ALA A 24 6.07 7.48 13.10
N ALA A 25 6.18 8.10 11.91
CA ALA A 25 5.45 9.33 11.60
C ALA A 25 3.93 9.14 11.62
N PHE A 26 3.44 7.94 11.28
CA PHE A 26 2.02 7.60 11.34
C PHE A 26 1.58 7.19 12.75
N ASP A 27 2.49 6.63 13.56
CA ASP A 27 2.20 6.21 14.95
C ASP A 27 1.89 7.38 15.89
N ALA A 28 2.28 8.61 15.52
CA ALA A 28 1.86 9.83 16.21
C ALA A 28 0.34 10.09 16.11
N HIS A 29 -0.38 9.35 15.27
CA HIS A 29 -1.80 9.54 14.98
C HIS A 29 -2.60 8.27 15.33
N PRO A 30 -3.16 8.16 16.55
CA PRO A 30 -3.77 6.93 17.04
C PRO A 30 -5.04 6.50 16.30
N TYR A 31 -5.59 7.36 15.45
CA TYR A 31 -6.75 7.09 14.60
C TYR A 31 -6.37 6.57 13.20
N LEU A 32 -5.07 6.43 12.90
CA LEU A 32 -4.57 5.88 11.65
C LEU A 32 -4.09 4.44 11.88
N THR A 33 -4.62 3.50 11.09
CA THR A 33 -4.10 2.13 11.02
C THR A 33 -3.30 1.97 9.73
N HIS A 34 -2.07 1.49 9.86
CA HIS A 34 -1.17 1.19 8.75
C HIS A 34 -0.33 -0.05 9.08
N ALA A 35 0.02 -0.80 8.04
CA ALA A 35 1.02 -1.85 8.11
C ALA A 35 1.60 -2.13 6.73
N ILE A 36 2.88 -2.48 6.70
CA ILE A 36 3.56 -3.01 5.52
C ILE A 36 3.91 -4.46 5.83
N PHE A 37 3.21 -5.41 5.22
CA PHE A 37 3.41 -6.83 5.47
C PHE A 37 4.61 -7.38 4.69
N THR A 38 5.27 -8.38 5.27
CA THR A 38 6.30 -9.16 4.58
C THR A 38 5.72 -10.44 3.99
N ARG A 39 6.50 -11.17 3.18
CA ARG A 39 6.09 -12.50 2.68
C ARG A 39 6.03 -13.60 3.75
N ARG A 40 6.33 -13.32 5.02
CA ARG A 40 6.54 -14.32 6.07
C ARG A 40 5.29 -14.52 6.94
N GLY A 41 5.07 -15.76 7.36
CA GLY A 41 4.12 -16.12 8.43
C GLY A 41 2.72 -16.50 7.98
N GLY A 42 2.50 -16.69 6.67
CA GLY A 42 1.25 -17.17 6.10
C GLY A 42 1.21 -18.69 5.82
N TYR A 43 0.25 -19.09 5.01
CA TYR A 43 -0.18 -20.47 4.72
C TYR A 43 0.12 -20.95 3.30
N SER A 44 0.48 -20.05 2.38
CA SER A 44 0.78 -20.40 0.99
C SER A 44 2.03 -21.27 0.90
N GLN A 45 2.06 -22.16 -0.09
CA GLN A 45 3.19 -23.04 -0.40
C GLN A 45 3.97 -22.50 -1.60
N ALA A 46 5.13 -23.10 -1.87
CA ALA A 46 5.94 -22.79 -3.04
C ALA A 46 5.11 -22.82 -4.34
N PRO A 47 5.25 -21.82 -5.23
CA PRO A 47 6.24 -20.72 -5.19
C PRO A 47 5.81 -19.47 -4.39
N PHE A 48 4.70 -19.51 -3.68
CA PHE A 48 4.06 -18.37 -3.00
C PHE A 48 4.39 -18.25 -1.50
N ASP A 49 5.45 -18.94 -1.04
CA ASP A 49 5.82 -19.02 0.38
C ASP A 49 5.99 -17.63 1.03
N THR A 50 5.33 -17.32 2.15
CA THR A 50 4.16 -18.03 2.71
C THR A 50 2.95 -17.11 2.87
N LEU A 51 3.11 -15.79 2.84
CA LEU A 51 2.03 -14.82 3.01
C LEU A 51 1.64 -14.15 1.68
N ASN A 52 1.20 -14.94 0.69
CA ASN A 52 0.68 -14.39 -0.56
C ASN A 52 -0.78 -13.91 -0.39
N LEU A 53 -1.06 -12.70 -0.88
CA LEU A 53 -2.40 -12.09 -0.89
C LEU A 53 -2.99 -11.99 -2.32
N GLY A 54 -2.27 -12.47 -3.32
CA GLY A 54 -2.64 -12.42 -4.73
C GLY A 54 -3.47 -13.64 -5.15
N LEU A 55 -4.73 -13.42 -5.54
CA LEU A 55 -5.56 -14.47 -6.14
C LEU A 55 -5.30 -14.67 -7.64
N SER A 56 -4.74 -13.65 -8.31
CA SER A 56 -4.55 -13.66 -9.77
C SER A 56 -3.23 -14.27 -10.24
N VAL A 57 -2.43 -14.81 -9.32
CA VAL A 57 -1.08 -15.34 -9.62
C VAL A 57 -1.00 -16.87 -9.61
N GLY A 58 -2.14 -17.56 -9.40
CA GLY A 58 -2.23 -19.02 -9.46
C GLY A 58 -2.01 -19.76 -8.14
N ASP A 59 -2.06 -19.07 -7.00
CA ASP A 59 -1.98 -19.68 -5.66
C ASP A 59 -3.31 -20.34 -5.24
N ASP A 60 -3.25 -21.20 -4.21
CA ASP A 60 -4.44 -21.81 -3.60
C ASP A 60 -5.36 -20.73 -3.00
N PRO A 61 -6.60 -20.57 -3.49
CA PRO A 61 -7.54 -19.59 -2.97
C PRO A 61 -7.82 -19.73 -1.47
N GLN A 62 -7.75 -20.93 -0.90
CA GLN A 62 -7.95 -21.13 0.54
C GLN A 62 -6.76 -20.60 1.35
N ALA A 63 -5.54 -20.84 0.90
CA ALA A 63 -4.33 -20.28 1.52
C ALA A 63 -4.35 -18.75 1.46
N VAL A 64 -4.65 -18.17 0.28
CA VAL A 64 -4.75 -16.72 0.09
C VAL A 64 -5.84 -16.11 0.99
N LYS A 65 -7.00 -16.76 1.12
CA LYS A 65 -8.06 -16.32 2.02
C LYS A 65 -7.59 -16.30 3.48
N LYS A 66 -6.96 -17.36 3.97
CA LYS A 66 -6.41 -17.44 5.34
C LYS A 66 -5.35 -16.38 5.58
N ASN A 67 -4.44 -16.17 4.63
CA ASN A 67 -3.45 -15.08 4.70
C ASN A 67 -4.13 -13.72 4.83
N TYR A 68 -5.19 -13.49 4.04
CA TYR A 68 -5.95 -12.24 4.07
C TYR A 68 -6.65 -12.00 5.41
N GLU A 69 -7.26 -13.04 5.98
CA GLU A 69 -7.88 -12.98 7.32
C GLU A 69 -6.83 -12.68 8.40
N GLN A 70 -5.66 -13.34 8.34
CA GLN A 70 -4.57 -13.16 9.30
C GLN A 70 -3.99 -11.74 9.27
N VAL A 71 -3.76 -11.16 8.08
CA VAL A 71 -3.26 -9.77 7.98
C VAL A 71 -4.27 -8.77 8.52
N CYS A 72 -5.57 -8.97 8.28
CA CYS A 72 -6.62 -8.11 8.82
C CYS A 72 -6.69 -8.20 10.35
N GLN A 73 -6.62 -9.42 10.88
CA GLN A 73 -6.61 -9.67 12.32
C GLN A 73 -5.38 -9.03 12.99
N ALA A 74 -4.21 -9.09 12.35
CA ALA A 74 -2.96 -8.52 12.90
C ALA A 74 -3.01 -7.01 13.13
N ILE A 75 -3.90 -6.30 12.41
CA ILE A 75 -4.11 -4.85 12.55
C ILE A 75 -5.52 -4.51 13.07
N ASN A 76 -6.23 -5.49 13.63
CA ASN A 76 -7.55 -5.36 14.24
C ASN A 76 -8.62 -4.75 13.31
N ILE A 77 -8.65 -5.18 12.04
CA ILE A 77 -9.69 -4.80 11.08
C ILE A 77 -10.41 -6.04 10.54
N LEU A 78 -11.57 -5.83 9.93
CA LEU A 78 -12.31 -6.86 9.22
C LEU A 78 -11.95 -6.86 7.72
N PRO A 79 -11.88 -8.04 7.07
CA PRO A 79 -11.62 -8.12 5.63
C PRO A 79 -12.56 -7.27 4.78
N GLU A 80 -13.82 -7.07 5.17
CA GLU A 80 -14.82 -6.32 4.42
C GLU A 80 -14.56 -4.80 4.44
N GLN A 81 -13.72 -4.32 5.36
CA GLN A 81 -13.36 -2.90 5.46
C GLN A 81 -12.24 -2.51 4.49
N THR A 82 -11.62 -3.48 3.83
CA THR A 82 -10.50 -3.23 2.92
C THR A 82 -10.95 -3.07 1.48
N VAL A 83 -10.31 -2.17 0.75
CA VAL A 83 -10.57 -1.84 -0.64
C VAL A 83 -9.28 -1.91 -1.43
N SER A 84 -9.33 -2.54 -2.60
CA SER A 84 -8.21 -2.66 -3.55
C SER A 84 -8.65 -2.24 -4.96
N CYS A 85 -7.77 -2.32 -5.95
CA CYS A 85 -8.09 -2.06 -7.36
C CYS A 85 -7.34 -3.03 -8.29
N HIS A 86 -7.69 -2.98 -9.57
CA HIS A 86 -6.95 -3.67 -10.63
C HIS A 86 -5.79 -2.76 -11.11
N LEU A 87 -4.56 -3.12 -10.75
CA LEU A 87 -3.35 -2.37 -11.11
C LEU A 87 -3.06 -2.49 -12.61
N ILE A 88 -2.84 -1.36 -13.28
CA ILE A 88 -2.60 -1.28 -14.73
C ILE A 88 -1.33 -0.49 -15.11
N HIS A 89 -0.49 -0.16 -14.13
CA HIS A 89 0.73 0.63 -14.30
C HIS A 89 0.46 2.01 -14.94
N SER A 90 -0.63 2.65 -14.51
CA SER A 90 -1.01 4.03 -14.87
C SER A 90 -0.66 5.02 -13.75
N ALA A 91 -1.20 6.23 -13.84
CA ALA A 91 -1.20 7.23 -12.79
C ALA A 91 -2.65 7.57 -12.35
N ASP A 92 -3.61 6.71 -12.69
CA ASP A 92 -5.02 6.94 -12.42
C ASP A 92 -5.31 6.70 -10.94
N VAL A 93 -6.09 7.60 -10.34
CA VAL A 93 -6.39 7.60 -8.91
C VAL A 93 -7.90 7.54 -8.70
N LEU A 94 -8.37 6.54 -7.94
CA LEU A 94 -9.78 6.44 -7.56
C LEU A 94 -9.99 6.94 -6.14
N THR A 95 -11.08 7.69 -5.96
CA THR A 95 -11.52 8.19 -4.65
C THR A 95 -12.55 7.24 -4.07
N ILE A 96 -12.32 6.75 -2.86
CA ILE A 96 -13.17 5.77 -2.19
C ILE A 96 -13.95 6.43 -1.06
N ASN A 97 -15.25 6.17 -1.02
CA ASN A 97 -16.14 6.62 0.03
C ASN A 97 -17.16 5.54 0.42
N GLN A 98 -18.08 5.83 1.34
CA GLN A 98 -19.07 4.87 1.81
C GLN A 98 -20.02 4.36 0.71
N THR A 99 -20.31 5.18 -0.31
CA THR A 99 -21.35 4.88 -1.31
C THR A 99 -20.80 4.15 -2.53
N ASN A 100 -19.54 4.37 -2.89
CA ASN A 100 -18.91 3.75 -4.06
C ASN A 100 -18.01 2.56 -3.73
N ARG A 101 -17.78 2.27 -2.44
CA ARG A 101 -16.84 1.21 -2.05
C ARG A 101 -17.27 -0.15 -2.60
N GLN A 102 -16.32 -0.80 -3.26
CA GLN A 102 -16.36 -2.21 -3.60
C GLN A 102 -15.09 -2.85 -3.05
N LYS A 103 -15.11 -4.17 -2.87
CA LYS A 103 -13.91 -4.91 -2.39
C LYS A 103 -12.71 -4.71 -3.33
N VAL A 104 -12.99 -4.73 -4.63
CA VAL A 104 -12.04 -4.43 -5.70
C VAL A 104 -12.69 -3.39 -6.59
N MET A 105 -12.07 -2.22 -6.66
CA MET A 105 -12.46 -1.12 -7.54
C MET A 105 -12.00 -1.40 -8.97
N GLY A 106 -12.38 -0.53 -9.91
CA GLY A 106 -11.94 -0.59 -11.29
C GLY A 106 -10.42 -0.46 -11.49
N GLN A 107 -10.01 -0.20 -12.73
CA GLN A 107 -8.61 -0.05 -13.08
C GLN A 107 -8.04 1.25 -12.53
N ALA A 108 -6.95 1.15 -11.77
CA ALA A 108 -6.22 2.28 -11.21
C ALA A 108 -4.92 1.82 -10.57
N ASP A 109 -4.02 2.76 -10.32
CA ASP A 109 -2.78 2.52 -9.57
C ASP A 109 -2.68 3.41 -8.32
N GLY A 110 -3.59 4.36 -8.13
CA GLY A 110 -3.75 5.11 -6.88
C GLY A 110 -5.15 4.94 -6.29
N LEU A 111 -5.22 4.84 -4.96
CA LEU A 111 -6.46 4.91 -4.21
C LEU A 111 -6.34 6.00 -3.14
N ILE A 112 -7.40 6.77 -2.92
CA ILE A 112 -7.46 7.76 -1.85
C ILE A 112 -8.79 7.68 -1.09
N THR A 113 -8.77 7.99 0.20
CA THR A 113 -10.00 8.10 1.00
C THR A 113 -9.81 9.00 2.21
N ALA A 114 -10.88 9.69 2.62
CA ALA A 114 -11.01 10.33 3.93
C ALA A 114 -12.14 9.69 4.76
N THR A 115 -12.62 8.51 4.35
CA THR A 115 -13.75 7.83 5.00
C THR A 115 -13.26 6.93 6.12
N PRO A 116 -13.64 7.18 7.39
CA PRO A 116 -13.28 6.29 8.50
C PRO A 116 -13.79 4.87 8.29
N GLY A 117 -12.97 3.88 8.69
CA GLY A 117 -13.31 2.46 8.56
C GLY A 117 -13.19 1.91 7.13
N VAL A 118 -12.61 2.66 6.19
CA VAL A 118 -12.18 2.17 4.87
C VAL A 118 -10.66 2.08 4.87
N TYR A 119 -10.13 0.89 4.57
CA TYR A 119 -8.69 0.62 4.53
C TYR A 119 -8.24 0.33 3.10
N LEU A 120 -7.24 1.06 2.63
CA LEU A 120 -6.68 0.84 1.29
C LEU A 120 -5.68 -0.33 1.33
N SER A 121 -5.78 -1.23 0.37
CA SER A 121 -4.92 -2.41 0.27
C SER A 121 -4.45 -2.61 -1.16
N MET A 122 -3.14 -2.74 -1.34
CA MET A 122 -2.48 -3.07 -2.60
C MET A 122 -1.40 -4.12 -2.35
N ARG A 123 -0.99 -4.80 -3.42
CA ARG A 123 0.00 -5.87 -3.40
C ARG A 123 1.17 -5.49 -4.27
N PHE A 124 2.37 -5.84 -3.82
CA PHE A 124 3.63 -5.42 -4.43
C PHE A 124 4.57 -6.61 -4.49
N GLY A 125 5.20 -6.78 -5.64
CA GLY A 125 6.41 -7.57 -5.85
C GLY A 125 7.30 -6.73 -6.75
N ASP A 126 8.27 -6.04 -6.17
CA ASP A 126 9.23 -5.13 -6.81
C ASP A 126 8.78 -3.68 -7.05
N CYS A 127 7.57 -3.42 -7.57
CA CYS A 127 7.09 -2.04 -7.79
C CYS A 127 6.99 -1.24 -6.49
N THR A 128 7.13 0.09 -6.58
CA THR A 128 7.25 0.96 -5.40
C THR A 128 5.89 1.28 -4.76
N PRO A 129 5.63 0.88 -3.51
CA PRO A 129 4.48 1.38 -2.74
C PRO A 129 4.74 2.79 -2.23
N LEU A 130 3.80 3.70 -2.50
CA LEU A 130 3.78 5.05 -1.94
C LEU A 130 2.57 5.20 -1.03
N ILE A 131 2.80 5.60 0.22
CA ILE A 131 1.75 5.77 1.22
C ILE A 131 1.70 7.24 1.61
N PHE A 132 0.52 7.84 1.54
CA PHE A 132 0.28 9.25 1.81
C PHE A 132 -0.71 9.40 2.96
N PHE A 133 -0.47 10.38 3.83
CA PHE A 133 -1.38 10.70 4.91
C PHE A 133 -1.35 12.20 5.22
N ASP A 134 -2.53 12.82 5.18
CA ASP A 134 -2.75 14.18 5.69
C ASP A 134 -3.43 14.08 7.07
N PRO A 135 -2.74 14.45 8.17
CA PRO A 135 -3.29 14.36 9.52
C PRO A 135 -4.37 15.40 9.81
N LEU A 136 -4.37 16.53 9.11
CA LEU A 136 -5.33 17.62 9.30
C LEU A 136 -6.66 17.31 8.61
N ARG A 137 -6.60 16.77 7.39
CA ARG A 137 -7.78 16.31 6.63
C ARG A 137 -8.19 14.87 6.94
N ARG A 138 -7.35 14.12 7.67
CA ARG A 138 -7.52 12.69 7.95
C ARG A 138 -7.74 11.88 6.67
N ALA A 139 -7.00 12.24 5.63
CA ALA A 139 -7.06 11.61 4.32
C ALA A 139 -5.84 10.73 4.11
N VAL A 140 -6.04 9.56 3.52
CA VAL A 140 -4.98 8.62 3.16
C VAL A 140 -4.95 8.39 1.67
N GLY A 141 -3.76 8.09 1.15
CA GLY A 141 -3.53 7.63 -0.20
C GLY A 141 -2.61 6.42 -0.20
N LEU A 142 -2.85 5.50 -1.13
CA LEU A 142 -1.99 4.35 -1.39
C LEU A 142 -1.82 4.22 -2.90
N THR A 143 -0.56 4.19 -3.35
CA THR A 143 -0.23 4.24 -4.78
C THR A 143 0.80 3.19 -5.15
N HIS A 144 0.56 2.54 -6.27
CA HIS A 144 1.44 1.63 -6.95
C HIS A 144 2.26 2.36 -8.02
N ALA A 145 3.57 2.46 -7.78
CA ALA A 145 4.50 3.16 -8.66
C ALA A 145 5.60 2.20 -9.15
N GLY A 146 5.27 1.40 -10.18
CA GLY A 146 6.30 0.82 -11.05
C GLY A 146 6.98 1.90 -11.91
N TRP A 147 7.95 1.53 -12.75
CA TRP A 147 8.67 2.49 -13.60
C TRP A 147 7.71 3.31 -14.50
N ARG A 148 6.71 2.66 -15.11
CA ARG A 148 5.70 3.35 -15.96
C ARG A 148 4.85 4.33 -15.17
N GLY A 149 4.44 3.97 -13.95
CA GLY A 149 3.66 4.86 -13.08
C GLY A 149 4.51 6.04 -12.61
N THR A 150 5.79 5.81 -12.33
CA THR A 150 6.76 6.85 -11.97
C THR A 150 6.95 7.85 -13.11
N MET A 151 7.15 7.38 -14.35
CA MET A 151 7.24 8.23 -15.54
C MET A 151 5.97 9.05 -15.81
N LYS A 152 4.81 8.57 -15.35
CA LYS A 152 3.51 9.26 -15.44
C LYS A 152 3.20 10.13 -14.22
N ASP A 153 4.13 10.32 -13.30
CA ASP A 153 3.93 11.07 -12.05
C ASP A 153 2.76 10.56 -11.20
N ALA A 154 2.67 9.24 -10.98
CA ALA A 154 1.64 8.64 -10.14
C ALA A 154 1.64 9.19 -8.70
N ALA A 155 2.81 9.54 -8.15
CA ALA A 155 2.95 10.19 -6.86
C ALA A 155 2.27 11.56 -6.83
N GLY A 156 2.62 12.45 -7.77
CA GLY A 156 2.00 13.76 -7.89
C GLY A 156 0.52 13.69 -8.24
N ALA A 157 0.10 12.71 -9.06
CA ALA A 157 -1.32 12.48 -9.37
C ALA A 157 -2.13 12.17 -8.11
N THR A 158 -1.57 11.34 -7.22
CA THR A 158 -2.19 11.01 -5.92
C THR A 158 -2.32 12.23 -5.04
N VAL A 159 -1.25 13.01 -4.88
CA VAL A 159 -1.26 14.25 -4.08
C VAL A 159 -2.27 15.25 -4.65
N ARG A 160 -2.27 15.48 -5.97
CA ARG A 160 -3.25 16.36 -6.63
C ARG A 160 -4.68 15.89 -6.40
N ALA A 161 -4.94 14.59 -6.44
CA ALA A 161 -6.25 14.04 -6.17
C ALA A 161 -6.66 14.24 -4.69
N MET A 162 -5.76 14.04 -3.74
CA MET A 162 -6.02 14.32 -2.31
C MET A 162 -6.33 15.80 -2.06
N ILE A 163 -5.61 16.71 -2.72
CA ILE A 163 -5.88 18.17 -2.67
C ILE A 163 -7.27 18.45 -3.25
N ALA A 164 -7.56 17.96 -4.46
CA ALA A 164 -8.81 18.24 -5.16
C ALA A 164 -10.04 17.69 -4.44
N GLN A 165 -9.94 16.50 -3.85
CA GLN A 165 -11.10 15.79 -3.27
C GLN A 165 -11.32 16.10 -1.79
N PHE A 166 -10.25 16.35 -1.03
CA PHE A 166 -10.34 16.52 0.43
C PHE A 166 -9.81 17.87 0.92
N GLY A 167 -9.32 18.71 0.01
CA GLY A 167 -8.72 20.00 0.35
C GLY A 167 -7.40 19.87 1.11
N CYS A 168 -6.68 18.76 0.96
CA CYS A 168 -5.34 18.58 1.55
C CYS A 168 -4.40 19.71 1.09
N GLN A 169 -3.35 19.95 1.86
CA GLN A 169 -2.23 20.79 1.42
C GLN A 169 -1.00 19.92 1.24
N ALA A 170 -0.25 20.14 0.16
CA ALA A 170 0.95 19.32 -0.12
C ALA A 170 1.97 19.37 1.03
N SER A 171 2.07 20.50 1.73
CA SER A 171 2.96 20.69 2.89
C SER A 171 2.57 19.84 4.11
N ASP A 172 1.30 19.43 4.19
CA ASP A 172 0.75 18.73 5.35
C ASP A 172 0.72 17.21 5.11
N ILE A 173 0.93 16.77 3.87
CA ILE A 173 0.94 15.35 3.51
C ILE A 173 2.28 14.72 3.88
N ILE A 174 2.22 13.74 4.78
CA ILE A 174 3.32 12.84 5.09
C ILE A 174 3.33 11.74 4.02
N ALA A 175 4.45 11.61 3.31
CA ALA A 175 4.66 10.58 2.30
C ALA A 175 5.72 9.56 2.75
N VAL A 176 5.47 8.28 2.47
CA VAL A 176 6.37 7.16 2.78
C VAL A 176 6.57 6.32 1.53
N ILE A 177 7.82 6.02 1.24
CA ILE A 177 8.22 5.04 0.23
C ILE A 177 8.41 3.70 0.96
N GLY A 178 7.61 2.70 0.63
CA GLY A 178 7.74 1.36 1.23
C GLY A 178 8.74 0.46 0.47
N PRO A 179 8.80 -0.84 0.83
CA PRO A 179 9.74 -1.78 0.23
C PRO A 179 9.51 -1.95 -1.26
N ALA A 180 10.58 -1.82 -2.04
CA ALA A 180 10.61 -1.93 -3.49
C ALA A 180 11.94 -2.56 -3.92
N ILE A 181 12.06 -2.91 -5.20
CA ILE A 181 13.34 -3.31 -5.76
C ILE A 181 14.32 -2.14 -5.70
N GLY A 182 15.52 -2.40 -5.18
CA GLY A 182 16.56 -1.39 -5.01
C GLY A 182 17.45 -1.24 -6.24
N PRO A 183 18.25 -0.15 -6.33
CA PRO A 183 19.18 0.07 -7.44
C PRO A 183 20.26 -1.01 -7.53
N CYS A 184 20.50 -1.78 -6.47
CA CYS A 184 21.42 -2.92 -6.48
C CYS A 184 20.91 -4.12 -7.29
N CYS A 185 19.61 -4.18 -7.60
CA CYS A 185 19.00 -5.34 -8.25
C CYS A 185 18.06 -4.98 -9.42
N TYR A 186 17.82 -3.69 -9.68
CA TYR A 186 16.90 -3.25 -10.73
C TYR A 186 17.64 -2.87 -12.03
N GLU A 187 17.97 -3.89 -12.83
CA GLU A 187 18.52 -3.70 -14.17
C GLU A 187 17.40 -3.32 -15.15
N VAL A 188 17.63 -2.28 -15.97
CA VAL A 188 16.66 -1.73 -16.91
C VAL A 188 17.29 -1.49 -18.27
N GLY A 189 16.48 -1.60 -19.33
CA GLY A 189 16.88 -1.27 -20.69
C GLY A 189 16.77 0.23 -21.00
N PRO A 190 17.22 0.67 -22.19
CA PRO A 190 17.17 2.07 -22.62
C PRO A 190 15.76 2.69 -22.74
N GLU A 191 14.71 1.87 -22.72
CA GLU A 191 13.31 2.30 -22.81
C GLU A 191 12.73 2.87 -21.51
N VAL A 192 13.46 2.74 -20.39
CA VAL A 192 13.08 3.22 -19.06
C VAL A 192 13.73 4.57 -18.80
#